data_AF-A0A7Y5EPD7-F1
#
_entry.id   AF-A0A7Y5EPD7-F1
#
_cell.length_a   1.000
_cell.length_b   1.000
_cell.length_c   1.000
_cell.angle_alpha   90.00
_cell.angle_beta   90.00
_cell.angle_gamma   90.00
#
_symmetry.space_group_name_H-M   'P 1'
#
loop_
_entity.id
_entity.type
_entity.pdbx_description
1 polymer ?
#
loop_
_entity_poly.entity_id
_entity_poly.type
_entity_poly.pdbx_seq_one_letter_code
_entity_poly.pdbx_strand_id
1 'polypeptide(L)'
;MSVRGDNYASKGAPMIFWVKQRPLLAAVLMASVLLYDLPREVSLAAAASALSALIFGGLALGPIAGSRTFLNEMRRLFANAPLKTATVAGLFAALVEEPLFRLAIQDRFGLVAALFAFWALHLRPGFPIASLTAAVPATILALSYELADDFWANAIAHGVFDFGAALSIGTFLRRQDPRERDSAKM
;
A
#
# COMPACT_ATOMS: atom_id res chain seq x y z
N MET A 1 13.62 -36.72 21.71
CA MET A 1 12.80 -35.67 21.05
C MET A 1 13.72 -34.50 20.74
N SER A 2 14.14 -34.36 19.48
CA SER A 2 15.01 -33.28 19.01
C SER A 2 14.16 -32.29 18.23
N VAL A 3 14.07 -31.05 18.72
CA VAL A 3 13.44 -29.93 18.02
C VAL A 3 14.43 -29.44 16.97
N ARG A 4 14.20 -29.79 15.70
CA ARG A 4 14.88 -29.15 14.57
C ARG A 4 14.34 -27.73 14.42
N GLY A 5 15.12 -26.76 14.90
CA GLY A 5 14.98 -25.37 14.52
C GLY A 5 15.66 -25.16 13.16
N ASP A 6 14.87 -25.22 12.08
CA ASP A 6 15.36 -24.83 10.77
C ASP A 6 15.48 -23.30 10.72
N ASN A 7 16.73 -22.86 10.87
CA ASN A 7 17.16 -21.50 10.62
C ASN A 7 16.86 -21.13 9.15
N TYR A 8 15.81 -20.37 8.92
CA TYR A 8 15.62 -19.61 7.68
C TYR A 8 16.68 -18.51 7.61
N ALA A 9 17.89 -18.89 7.19
CA ALA A 9 18.99 -17.98 6.92
C ALA A 9 18.64 -17.09 5.71
N SER A 10 18.28 -15.85 6.01
CA SER A 10 18.02 -14.73 5.10
C SER A 10 19.29 -14.16 4.45
N LYS A 11 20.17 -15.00 3.90
CA LYS A 11 21.42 -14.56 3.25
C LYS A 11 21.31 -14.68 1.74
N GLY A 12 20.64 -13.70 1.11
CA GLY A 12 20.63 -13.58 -0.37
C GLY A 12 19.43 -12.84 -0.98
N ALA A 13 18.40 -12.53 -0.20
CA ALA A 13 17.15 -11.97 -0.72
C ALA A 13 17.15 -10.48 -1.16
N PRO A 14 18.03 -9.55 -0.69
CA PRO A 14 17.79 -8.13 -0.95
C PRO A 14 18.06 -7.72 -2.40
N MET A 15 18.96 -8.39 -3.12
CA MET A 15 19.40 -7.94 -4.45
C MET A 15 18.48 -8.41 -5.61
N ILE A 16 17.90 -9.60 -5.51
CA ILE A 16 16.95 -10.13 -6.52
C ILE A 16 15.60 -9.41 -6.46
N PHE A 17 15.24 -8.84 -5.30
CA PHE A 17 13.99 -8.09 -5.11
C PHE A 17 13.94 -6.82 -5.97
N TRP A 18 15.08 -6.15 -6.17
CA TRP A 18 15.19 -4.91 -6.95
C TRP A 18 15.04 -5.11 -8.45
N VAL A 19 15.57 -6.20 -9.01
CA VAL A 19 15.63 -6.41 -10.47
C VAL A 19 14.27 -6.74 -11.10
N LYS A 20 13.28 -7.21 -10.30
CA LYS A 20 11.94 -7.64 -10.77
C LYS A 20 10.80 -6.68 -10.42
N GLN A 21 11.08 -5.43 -10.04
CA GLN A 21 10.06 -4.38 -9.84
C GLN A 21 9.68 -3.62 -11.13
N ARG A 22 10.12 -4.09 -12.32
CA ARG A 22 9.81 -3.43 -13.61
C ARG A 22 8.33 -3.05 -13.83
N PRO A 23 7.32 -3.87 -13.47
CA PRO A 23 5.91 -3.49 -13.61
C PRO A 23 5.49 -2.39 -12.62
N LEU A 24 6.12 -2.38 -11.44
CA LEU A 24 5.87 -1.42 -10.36
C LEU A 24 6.53 -0.08 -10.69
N LEU A 25 7.75 -0.10 -11.22
CA LEU A 25 8.45 1.06 -11.77
C LEU A 25 7.68 1.62 -12.99
N ALA A 26 7.14 0.75 -13.85
CA ALA A 26 6.29 1.15 -14.97
C ALA A 26 4.94 1.73 -14.51
N ALA A 27 4.34 1.22 -13.42
CA ALA A 27 3.13 1.78 -12.84
C ALA A 27 3.40 3.15 -12.19
N VAL A 28 4.54 3.33 -11.51
CA VAL A 28 4.97 4.63 -10.98
C VAL A 28 5.29 5.60 -12.11
N LEU A 29 5.99 5.17 -13.17
CA LEU A 29 6.27 6.00 -14.34
C LEU A 29 4.99 6.34 -15.13
N MET A 30 4.04 5.40 -15.30
CA MET A 30 2.76 5.69 -15.92
C MET A 30 1.91 6.63 -15.05
N ALA A 31 1.92 6.47 -13.73
CA ALA A 31 1.33 7.46 -12.83
C ALA A 31 2.03 8.81 -13.02
N SER A 32 3.36 8.90 -13.03
CA SER A 32 4.10 10.15 -13.28
C SER A 32 3.77 10.80 -14.63
N VAL A 33 3.52 10.00 -15.68
CA VAL A 33 3.09 10.48 -17.01
C VAL A 33 1.64 10.96 -16.99
N LEU A 34 0.74 10.24 -16.31
CA LEU A 34 -0.67 10.65 -16.13
C LEU A 34 -0.81 11.88 -15.22
N LEU A 35 0.17 12.12 -14.35
CA LEU A 35 0.22 13.24 -13.41
C LEU A 35 1.07 14.43 -13.94
N TYR A 36 1.55 14.38 -15.18
CA TYR A 36 2.46 15.38 -15.74
C TYR A 36 1.79 16.75 -15.99
N ASP A 37 0.49 16.75 -16.33
CA ASP A 37 -0.31 17.97 -16.54
C ASP A 37 -1.03 18.44 -15.26
N LEU A 38 -0.78 17.81 -14.12
CA LEU A 38 -1.38 18.24 -12.85
C LEU A 38 -0.56 19.38 -12.22
N PRO A 39 -1.20 20.24 -11.40
CA PRO A 39 -0.48 21.23 -10.62
C PRO A 39 0.65 20.56 -9.83
N ARG A 40 1.80 21.24 -9.72
CA ARG A 40 3.03 20.69 -9.13
C ARG A 40 2.82 20.07 -7.74
N GLU A 41 1.94 20.65 -6.93
CA GLU A 41 1.61 20.09 -5.61
C GLU A 41 0.96 18.70 -5.71
N VAL A 42 0.09 18.50 -6.71
CA VAL A 42 -0.61 17.24 -6.97
C VAL A 42 0.34 16.16 -7.46
N SER A 43 1.24 16.49 -8.38
CA SER A 43 2.25 15.55 -8.88
C SER A 43 3.21 15.13 -7.76
N LEU A 44 3.54 16.03 -6.83
CA LEU A 44 4.37 15.72 -5.66
C LEU A 44 3.65 14.85 -4.63
N ALA A 45 2.39 15.15 -4.31
CA ALA A 45 1.58 14.35 -3.40
C ALA A 45 1.39 12.92 -3.94
N ALA A 46 1.01 12.80 -5.21
CA ALA A 46 0.84 11.50 -5.85
C ALA A 46 2.16 10.73 -6.01
N ALA A 47 3.29 11.42 -6.29
CA ALA A 47 4.61 10.79 -6.30
C ALA A 47 5.06 10.34 -4.90
N ALA A 48 4.81 11.15 -3.86
CA ALA A 48 5.11 10.80 -2.47
C ALA A 48 4.25 9.62 -1.99
N SER A 49 2.98 9.59 -2.37
CA SER A 49 2.06 8.47 -2.11
C SER A 49 2.50 7.21 -2.87
N ALA A 50 2.80 7.30 -4.16
CA ALA A 50 3.31 6.17 -4.93
C ALA A 50 4.64 5.64 -4.37
N LEU A 51 5.59 6.52 -4.02
CA LEU A 51 6.85 6.15 -3.39
C LEU A 51 6.63 5.52 -2.02
N SER A 52 5.67 6.02 -1.25
CA SER A 52 5.28 5.40 0.02
C SER A 52 4.70 4.01 -0.21
N ALA A 53 3.83 3.81 -1.21
CA ALA A 53 3.30 2.49 -1.57
C ALA A 53 4.43 1.51 -1.95
N LEU A 54 5.46 1.99 -2.67
CA LEU A 54 6.66 1.21 -3.02
C LEU A 54 7.49 0.82 -1.79
N ILE A 55 7.79 1.81 -0.93
CA ILE A 55 8.60 1.64 0.27
C ILE A 55 7.89 0.69 1.23
N PHE A 56 6.60 0.90 1.50
CA PHE A 56 5.84 0.07 2.43
C PHE A 56 5.49 -1.31 1.85
N GLY A 57 5.09 -1.38 0.57
CA GLY A 57 4.88 -2.65 -0.12
C GLY A 57 6.16 -3.50 -0.21
N GLY A 58 7.34 -2.87 -0.32
CA GLY A 58 8.62 -3.57 -0.39
C GLY A 58 9.24 -3.91 0.98
N LEU A 59 9.27 -2.97 1.91
CA LEU A 59 10.01 -3.07 3.17
C LEU A 59 9.16 -3.54 4.34
N ALA A 60 7.87 -3.20 4.38
CA ALA A 60 7.01 -3.58 5.51
C ALA A 60 6.44 -5.01 5.35
N LEU A 61 6.28 -5.51 4.12
CA LEU A 61 5.81 -6.89 3.92
C LEU A 61 6.79 -7.93 4.45
N GLY A 62 8.10 -7.67 4.46
CA GLY A 62 9.10 -8.61 4.97
C GLY A 62 8.91 -8.97 6.45
N PRO A 63 8.88 -7.99 7.37
CA PRO A 63 8.61 -8.21 8.79
C PRO A 63 7.17 -8.67 9.09
N ILE A 64 6.16 -8.15 8.36
CA ILE A 64 4.74 -8.47 8.60
C ILE A 64 4.39 -9.89 8.10
N ALA A 65 5.09 -10.39 7.08
CA ALA A 65 4.95 -11.76 6.57
C ALA A 65 5.38 -12.86 7.56
N GLY A 66 5.96 -12.52 8.71
CA GLY A 66 6.24 -13.48 9.77
C GLY A 66 4.98 -14.10 10.40
N SER A 67 3.83 -13.41 10.33
CA SER A 67 2.56 -13.92 10.84
C SER A 67 1.84 -14.77 9.79
N ARG A 68 1.73 -16.08 10.03
CA ARG A 68 0.93 -16.99 9.17
C ARG A 68 -0.53 -16.55 9.06
N THR A 69 -1.09 -16.00 10.14
CA THR A 69 -2.46 -15.49 10.18
C THR A 69 -2.63 -14.31 9.21
N PHE A 70 -1.72 -13.33 9.28
CA PHE A 70 -1.71 -12.19 8.35
C PHE A 70 -1.63 -12.65 6.90
N LEU A 71 -0.68 -13.53 6.59
CA LEU A 71 -0.51 -14.04 5.23
C LEU A 71 -1.74 -14.78 4.72
N ASN A 72 -2.40 -15.57 5.57
CA ASN A 72 -3.62 -16.28 5.19
C ASN A 72 -4.79 -15.33 4.94
N GLU A 73 -4.95 -14.28 5.76
CA GLU A 73 -5.95 -13.25 5.52
C GLU A 73 -5.66 -12.44 4.26
N MET A 74 -4.42 -12.04 4.06
CA MET A 74 -4.02 -11.34 2.84
C MET A 74 -4.19 -12.24 1.61
N ARG A 75 -3.93 -13.55 1.69
CA ARG A 75 -4.26 -14.49 0.61
C ARG A 75 -5.75 -14.57 0.35
N ARG A 76 -6.57 -14.68 1.40
CA ARG A 76 -8.03 -14.70 1.28
C ARG A 76 -8.54 -13.45 0.55
N LEU A 77 -7.98 -12.29 0.86
CA LEU A 77 -8.43 -11.00 0.32
C LEU A 77 -7.85 -10.69 -1.07
N PHE A 78 -6.57 -11.01 -1.31
CA PHE A 78 -5.82 -10.50 -2.47
C PHE A 78 -5.26 -11.57 -3.40
N ALA A 79 -5.05 -12.82 -2.98
CA ALA A 79 -4.40 -13.81 -3.85
C ALA A 79 -5.24 -14.12 -5.11
N ASN A 80 -6.57 -14.11 -4.96
CA ASN A 80 -7.51 -14.41 -6.03
C ASN A 80 -8.24 -13.19 -6.57
N ALA A 81 -7.99 -11.99 -6.02
CA ALA A 81 -8.64 -10.78 -6.50
C ALA A 81 -8.13 -10.47 -7.92
N PRO A 82 -9.01 -10.40 -8.94
CA PRO A 82 -8.62 -9.91 -10.26
C PRO A 82 -8.02 -8.52 -10.14
N LEU A 83 -7.02 -8.20 -10.96
CA LEU A 83 -6.39 -6.87 -10.98
C LEU A 83 -7.44 -5.75 -11.09
N LYS A 84 -8.44 -5.96 -11.96
CA LYS A 84 -9.59 -5.06 -12.12
C LYS A 84 -10.33 -4.82 -10.81
N THR A 85 -10.57 -5.86 -10.01
CA THR A 85 -11.24 -5.75 -8.71
C THR A 85 -10.40 -4.97 -7.72
N ALA A 86 -9.09 -5.21 -7.67
CA ALA A 86 -8.17 -4.45 -6.82
C ALA A 86 -8.14 -2.96 -7.21
N THR A 87 -8.11 -2.63 -8.50
CA THR A 87 -8.18 -1.26 -8.99
C THR A 87 -9.49 -0.58 -8.60
N VAL A 88 -10.63 -1.23 -8.86
CA VAL A 88 -11.94 -0.65 -8.53
C VAL A 88 -12.10 -0.47 -7.02
N ALA A 89 -11.66 -1.45 -6.22
CA ALA A 89 -11.74 -1.36 -4.77
C ALA A 89 -10.89 -0.21 -4.21
N GLY A 90 -9.64 -0.04 -4.67
CA GLY A 90 -8.78 1.05 -4.22
C GLY A 90 -9.29 2.43 -4.61
N LEU A 91 -9.79 2.59 -5.84
CA LEU A 91 -10.42 3.85 -6.26
C LEU A 91 -11.70 4.14 -5.47
N PHE A 92 -12.52 3.12 -5.23
CA PHE A 92 -13.75 3.27 -4.45
C PHE A 92 -13.46 3.59 -2.98
N ALA A 93 -12.45 2.97 -2.38
CA ALA A 93 -12.01 3.28 -1.03
C ALA A 93 -11.61 4.76 -0.92
N ALA A 94 -10.77 5.26 -1.82
CA ALA A 94 -10.40 6.67 -1.85
C ALA A 94 -11.62 7.62 -1.99
N LEU A 95 -12.58 7.28 -2.85
CA LEU A 95 -13.79 8.09 -3.05
C LEU A 95 -14.74 8.11 -1.84
N VAL A 96 -14.67 7.12 -0.95
CA VAL A 96 -15.47 7.08 0.28
C VAL A 96 -14.71 7.67 1.45
N GLU A 97 -13.44 7.32 1.59
CA GLU A 97 -12.60 7.70 2.71
C GLU A 97 -12.22 9.18 2.65
N GLU A 98 -11.88 9.73 1.48
CA GLU A 98 -11.44 11.13 1.40
C GLU A 98 -12.54 12.15 1.72
N PRO A 99 -13.81 12.00 1.27
CA PRO A 99 -14.88 12.88 1.75
C PRO A 99 -15.08 12.82 3.27
N LEU A 100 -14.94 11.63 3.85
CA LEU A 100 -15.07 11.46 5.30
C LEU A 100 -13.90 12.14 6.04
N PHE A 101 -12.68 11.83 5.66
CA PHE A 101 -11.51 12.30 6.41
C PHE A 101 -11.15 13.75 6.10
N ARG A 102 -11.26 14.21 4.85
CA ARG A 102 -10.95 15.60 4.47
C ARG A 102 -12.13 16.52 4.77
N LEU A 103 -13.23 16.32 4.05
CA LEU A 103 -14.34 17.28 4.05
C LEU A 103 -15.16 17.24 5.35
N ALA A 104 -15.32 16.06 5.97
CA ALA A 104 -16.14 15.95 7.18
C ALA A 104 -15.34 16.07 8.47
N ILE A 105 -14.10 15.56 8.53
CA ILE A 105 -13.32 15.53 9.77
C ILE A 105 -12.21 16.60 9.76
N GLN A 106 -11.33 16.62 8.77
CA GLN A 106 -10.19 17.55 8.73
C GLN A 106 -10.64 19.01 8.66
N ASP A 107 -11.58 19.34 7.76
CA ASP A 107 -12.12 20.71 7.62
C ASP A 107 -12.78 21.24 8.91
N ARG A 108 -13.33 20.34 9.74
CA ARG A 108 -14.10 20.72 10.95
C ARG A 108 -13.29 20.68 12.23
N PHE A 109 -12.40 19.70 12.36
CA PHE A 109 -11.71 19.36 13.61
C PHE A 109 -10.18 19.45 13.46
N GLY A 110 -9.67 19.76 12.27
CA GLY A 110 -8.26 19.92 11.96
C GLY A 110 -7.54 18.61 11.63
N LEU A 111 -6.31 18.76 11.12
CA LEU A 111 -5.45 17.67 10.66
C LEU A 111 -5.22 16.58 11.70
N VAL A 112 -4.96 16.96 12.96
CA VAL A 112 -4.67 15.99 14.03
C VAL A 112 -5.87 15.08 14.28
N ALA A 113 -7.09 15.63 14.31
CA ALA A 113 -8.30 14.84 14.52
C ALA A 113 -8.55 13.86 13.36
N ALA A 114 -8.32 14.29 12.12
CA ALA A 114 -8.44 13.42 10.94
C ALA A 114 -7.45 12.25 10.98
N LEU A 115 -6.20 12.50 11.39
CA LEU A 115 -5.19 11.44 11.52
C LEU A 115 -5.54 10.43 12.62
N PHE A 116 -6.01 10.90 13.78
CA PHE A 116 -6.45 10.00 14.84
C PHE A 116 -7.67 9.18 14.42
N ALA A 117 -8.65 9.80 13.75
CA ALA A 117 -9.83 9.11 13.25
C ALA A 117 -9.45 8.04 12.21
N PHE A 118 -8.58 8.38 11.26
CA PHE A 118 -8.08 7.43 10.26
C PHE A 118 -7.36 6.26 10.92
N TRP A 119 -6.42 6.55 11.83
CA TRP A 119 -5.67 5.54 12.54
C TRP A 119 -6.58 4.63 13.36
N ALA A 120 -7.55 5.20 14.08
CA ALA A 120 -8.52 4.44 14.87
C ALA A 120 -9.35 3.47 14.01
N LEU A 121 -9.77 3.88 12.82
CA LEU A 121 -10.51 3.02 11.89
C LEU A 121 -9.63 1.90 11.28
N HIS A 122 -8.33 2.12 11.21
CA HIS A 122 -7.36 1.18 10.67
C HIS A 122 -6.66 0.31 11.73
N LEU A 123 -6.92 0.56 13.02
CA LEU A 123 -6.43 -0.28 14.10
C LEU A 123 -7.10 -1.65 14.05
N ARG A 124 -6.33 -2.67 13.65
CA ARG A 124 -6.77 -4.07 13.68
C ARG A 124 -6.07 -4.85 14.79
N PRO A 125 -6.82 -5.44 15.75
CA PRO A 125 -6.27 -6.37 16.72
C PRO A 125 -5.48 -7.49 16.03
N GLY A 126 -4.26 -7.76 16.50
CA GLY A 126 -3.37 -8.77 15.91
C GLY A 126 -2.50 -8.27 14.74
N PHE A 127 -2.71 -7.04 14.25
CA PHE A 127 -1.94 -6.45 13.14
C PHE A 127 -1.47 -5.01 13.41
N PRO A 128 -0.77 -4.75 14.54
CA PRO A 128 -0.38 -3.39 14.90
C PRO A 128 0.57 -2.76 13.88
N ILE A 129 1.46 -3.56 13.27
CA ILE A 129 2.39 -3.06 12.26
C ILE A 129 1.63 -2.65 11.00
N ALA A 130 0.64 -3.43 10.54
CA ALA A 130 -0.19 -3.06 9.39
C ALA A 130 -0.96 -1.75 9.65
N SER A 131 -1.42 -1.57 10.88
CA SER A 131 -2.12 -0.35 11.31
C SER A 131 -1.18 0.87 11.33
N LEU A 132 0.07 0.68 11.79
CA LEU A 132 1.10 1.72 11.75
C LEU A 132 1.53 2.06 10.32
N THR A 133 1.59 1.09 9.43
CA THR A 133 1.92 1.33 8.02
C THR A 133 0.85 2.12 7.28
N ALA A 134 -0.41 2.08 7.72
CA ALA A 134 -1.48 2.91 7.17
C ALA A 134 -1.43 4.36 7.68
N ALA A 135 -0.82 4.61 8.86
CA ALA A 135 -0.73 5.95 9.44
C ALA A 135 0.20 6.90 8.65
N VAL A 136 1.28 6.36 8.07
CA VAL A 136 2.22 7.15 7.27
C VAL A 136 1.60 7.74 6.00
N PRO A 137 0.99 6.94 5.09
CA PRO A 137 0.32 7.48 3.91
C PRO A 137 -0.86 8.40 4.29
N ALA A 138 -1.60 8.09 5.37
CA ALA A 138 -2.65 8.97 5.86
C ALA A 138 -2.12 10.35 6.29
N THR A 139 -0.93 10.39 6.90
CA THR A 139 -0.24 11.64 7.26
C THR A 139 0.15 12.44 6.03
N ILE A 140 0.70 11.77 5.02
CA ILE A 140 1.08 12.41 3.75
C ILE A 140 -0.16 13.01 3.08
N LEU A 141 -1.25 12.23 2.95
CA LEU A 141 -2.49 12.70 2.32
C LEU A 141 -3.17 13.84 3.11
N ALA A 142 -3.13 13.81 4.44
CA ALA A 142 -3.67 14.90 5.25
C ALA A 142 -2.90 16.20 5.07
N LEU A 143 -1.56 16.12 5.08
CA LEU A 143 -0.69 17.28 4.83
C LEU A 143 -0.80 17.79 3.40
N SER A 144 -0.90 16.89 2.42
CA SER A 144 -1.09 17.27 1.01
C SER A 144 -2.39 18.03 0.80
N TYR A 145 -3.49 17.58 1.41
CA TYR A 145 -4.76 18.30 1.38
C TYR A 145 -4.66 19.68 2.06
N GLU A 146 -4.03 19.76 3.24
CA GLU A 146 -3.83 21.03 3.96
C GLU A 146 -3.03 22.06 3.14
N LEU A 147 -2.02 21.59 2.39
CA LEU A 147 -1.11 22.45 1.64
C LEU A 147 -1.64 22.84 0.26
N ALA A 148 -2.37 21.95 -0.40
CA ALA A 148 -2.83 22.14 -1.77
C ALA A 148 -4.29 22.61 -1.88
N ASP A 149 -5.09 22.39 -0.83
CA ASP A 149 -6.54 22.64 -0.82
C ASP A 149 -7.28 22.02 -2.02
N ASP A 150 -6.78 20.86 -2.47
CA ASP A 150 -7.31 20.14 -3.64
C ASP A 150 -7.77 18.74 -3.24
N PHE A 151 -9.09 18.61 -3.10
CA PHE A 151 -9.75 17.35 -2.79
C PHE A 151 -9.50 16.28 -3.87
N TRP A 152 -9.60 16.63 -5.15
CA TRP A 152 -9.54 15.65 -6.25
C TRP A 152 -8.13 15.11 -6.41
N ALA A 153 -7.13 15.97 -6.31
CA ALA A 153 -5.73 15.59 -6.26
C ALA A 153 -5.47 14.57 -5.15
N ASN A 154 -5.98 14.84 -3.95
CA ASN A 154 -5.76 13.97 -2.81
C ASN A 154 -6.48 12.63 -2.95
N ALA A 155 -7.71 12.63 -3.47
CA ALA A 155 -8.47 11.42 -3.78
C ALA A 155 -7.80 10.55 -4.85
N ILE A 156 -7.24 11.16 -5.89
CA ILE A 156 -6.47 10.43 -6.90
C ILE A 156 -5.19 9.86 -6.28
N ALA A 157 -4.45 10.64 -5.48
CA ALA A 157 -3.22 10.20 -4.82
C ALA A 157 -3.48 9.01 -3.87
N HIS A 158 -4.57 9.06 -3.10
CA HIS A 158 -5.02 7.95 -2.26
C HIS A 158 -5.35 6.72 -3.12
N GLY A 159 -6.19 6.85 -4.16
CA GLY A 159 -6.56 5.73 -5.01
C GLY A 159 -5.36 5.06 -5.69
N VAL A 160 -4.35 5.85 -6.08
CA VAL A 160 -3.08 5.35 -6.61
C VAL A 160 -2.27 4.60 -5.56
N PHE A 161 -2.21 5.11 -4.33
CA PHE A 161 -1.55 4.42 -3.21
C PHE A 161 -2.18 3.05 -2.96
N ASP A 162 -3.51 2.99 -2.83
CA ASP A 162 -4.25 1.75 -2.56
C ASP A 162 -4.10 0.73 -3.68
N PHE A 163 -4.19 1.19 -4.92
CA PHE A 163 -3.96 0.34 -6.08
C PHE A 163 -2.53 -0.24 -6.08
N GLY A 164 -1.52 0.60 -5.83
CA GLY A 164 -0.11 0.19 -5.75
C GLY A 164 0.14 -0.79 -4.60
N ALA A 165 -0.47 -0.56 -3.43
CA ALA A 165 -0.40 -1.44 -2.28
C ALA A 165 -1.03 -2.81 -2.60
N ALA A 166 -2.24 -2.83 -3.16
CA ALA A 166 -2.93 -4.06 -3.53
C ALA A 166 -2.15 -4.88 -4.57
N LEU A 167 -1.58 -4.23 -5.59
CA LEU A 167 -0.74 -4.88 -6.60
C LEU A 167 0.54 -5.47 -5.98
N SER A 168 1.17 -4.73 -5.07
CA SER A 168 2.39 -5.17 -4.38
C SER A 168 2.12 -6.39 -3.50
N ILE A 169 1.04 -6.35 -2.71
CA ILE A 169 0.59 -7.47 -1.87
C ILE A 169 0.25 -8.68 -2.74
N GLY A 170 -0.58 -8.52 -3.77
CA GLY A 170 -0.95 -9.62 -4.67
C GLY A 170 0.26 -10.29 -5.32
N THR A 171 1.21 -9.50 -5.82
CA THR A 171 2.45 -10.00 -6.42
C THR A 171 3.32 -10.73 -5.40
N PHE A 172 3.46 -10.19 -4.19
CA PHE A 172 4.21 -10.83 -3.12
C PHE A 172 3.60 -12.19 -2.76
N LEU A 173 2.27 -12.26 -2.59
CA LEU A 173 1.58 -13.49 -2.21
C LEU A 173 1.69 -14.59 -3.26
N ARG A 174 1.58 -14.26 -4.55
CA ARG A 174 1.75 -15.21 -5.66
C ARG A 174 3.15 -15.83 -5.68
N ARG A 175 4.19 -15.01 -5.48
CA ARG A 175 5.58 -15.51 -5.34
C ARG A 175 5.77 -16.42 -4.13
N GLN A 176 4.95 -16.28 -3.10
CA GLN A 176 4.98 -17.15 -1.94
C GLN A 176 4.20 -18.47 -2.15
N ASP A 177 3.46 -18.64 -3.25
CA ASP A 177 2.76 -19.89 -3.58
C ASP A 177 3.76 -20.95 -4.08
N PRO A 178 3.85 -22.12 -3.43
CA PRO A 178 4.70 -23.22 -3.89
C PRO A 178 4.44 -23.64 -5.34
N ARG A 179 3.18 -23.59 -5.79
CA ARG A 179 2.78 -24.02 -7.14
C ARG A 179 3.41 -23.16 -8.22
N GLU A 180 3.45 -21.84 -8.02
CA GLU A 180 4.08 -20.92 -8.98
C GLU A 180 5.62 -21.06 -9.00
N ARG A 181 6.24 -21.39 -7.85
CA ARG A 181 7.69 -21.60 -7.78
C ARG A 181 8.15 -22.82 -8.55
N ASP A 182 7.36 -23.88 -8.56
CA ASP A 182 7.71 -25.12 -9.24
C ASP A 182 7.51 -25.00 -10.76
N SER A 183 6.47 -24.28 -11.20
CA SER A 183 6.28 -23.95 -12.63
C SER A 183 7.33 -23.00 -13.22
N ALA A 184 8.01 -22.19 -12.41
CA ALA A 184 9.08 -21.30 -12.88
C ALA A 184 10.46 -21.99 -12.99
N LYS A 185 10.56 -23.26 -12.57
CA LYS A 185 11.78 -24.08 -12.66
C LYS A 185 11.77 -25.09 -13.81
N MET A 186 10.61 -25.26 -14.47
CA MET A 186 10.45 -26.04 -15.70
C MET A 186 10.64 -25.15 -16.91
#